data_AF-A0A607GYC0-F1
#
_entry.id   AF-A0A607GYC0-F1
#
_cell.length_a   1.000
_cell.length_b   1.000
_cell.length_c   1.000
_cell.angle_alpha   90.00
_cell.angle_beta   90.00
_cell.angle_gamma   90.00
#
_symmetry.space_group_name_H-M   'P 1'
#
loop_
_entity.id
_entity.type
_entity.pdbx_description
1 polymer ?
#
loop_
_entity_poly.entity_id
_entity_poly.type
_entity_poly.pdbx_seq_one_letter_code
_entity_poly.pdbx_strand_id
1 'polypeptide(L)'
;MNTITVPFHGSALYVVSHNGEPYVPMKPVVEGMGMTWQSQHRKLMERFKTCITEMMIQLPGDTQRRLVICLALRKLAGWLQTISPNKVRPEIRDRVIQYQNECDDVLYDYWTKGVAVNPRRVSVMEELNQACADMKRDKGIASLFGTGLNEWKGVKAAHVSKIRALVDEANGLIEFVLADTGKGKITRT
;
A
#
# COMPACT_ATOMS: atom_id res chain seq x y z
N MET A 1 3.79 22.95 -1.74
CA MET A 1 2.45 22.41 -1.39
C MET A 1 2.45 20.95 -1.77
N ASN A 2 2.28 20.05 -0.80
CA ASN A 2 2.18 18.62 -1.07
C ASN A 2 0.70 18.27 -1.31
N THR A 3 0.40 17.55 -2.39
CA THR A 3 -0.96 17.11 -2.73
C THR A 3 -1.07 15.62 -2.48
N ILE A 4 -2.04 15.22 -1.66
CA ILE A 4 -2.30 13.82 -1.32
C ILE A 4 -3.65 13.44 -1.90
N THR A 5 -3.71 12.26 -2.50
CA THR A 5 -4.98 11.67 -2.95
C THR A 5 -5.44 10.69 -1.89
N VAL A 6 -6.62 10.93 -1.32
CA VAL A 6 -7.22 10.08 -0.28
C VAL A 6 -8.34 9.25 -0.90
N PRO A 7 -8.38 7.93 -0.70
CA PRO A 7 -9.52 7.12 -1.09
C PRO A 7 -10.79 7.57 -0.35
N PHE A 8 -11.85 7.84 -1.10
CA PHE A 8 -13.13 8.32 -0.60
C PHE A 8 -14.27 7.54 -1.25
N HIS A 9 -14.76 6.52 -0.53
CA HIS A 9 -15.79 5.57 -0.98
C HIS A 9 -15.52 4.84 -2.30
N GLY A 10 -14.31 4.86 -2.87
CA GLY A 10 -13.99 4.35 -4.21
C GLY A 10 -13.84 5.45 -5.27
N SER A 11 -13.70 6.69 -4.81
CA SER A 11 -13.28 7.84 -5.61
C SER A 11 -12.01 8.44 -4.98
N ALA A 12 -11.26 9.21 -5.75
CA ALA A 12 -10.05 9.88 -5.28
C ALA A 12 -10.41 11.31 -4.81
N LEU A 13 -10.17 11.62 -3.54
CA LEU A 13 -10.30 12.98 -3.02
C LEU A 13 -8.92 13.66 -2.99
N TYR A 14 -8.81 14.81 -3.66
CA TYR A 14 -7.59 15.60 -3.66
C TYR A 14 -7.53 16.48 -2.41
N VAL A 15 -6.43 16.40 -1.68
CA VAL A 15 -6.18 17.19 -0.47
C VAL A 15 -4.87 17.95 -0.63
N VAL A 16 -4.91 19.24 -0.33
CA VAL A 16 -3.77 20.16 -0.32
C VAL A 16 -3.46 20.50 1.14
N SER A 17 -2.20 20.34 1.54
CA SER A 17 -1.76 20.81 2.87
C SER A 17 -1.40 22.30 2.82
N HIS A 18 -2.02 23.10 3.68
CA HIS A 18 -1.78 24.55 3.83
C HIS A 18 -1.79 24.95 5.31
N ASN A 19 -0.71 25.58 5.79
CA ASN A 19 -0.53 25.98 7.18
C ASN A 19 -0.72 24.84 8.21
N GLY A 20 -0.27 23.63 7.87
CA GLY A 20 -0.43 22.45 8.72
C GLY A 20 -1.84 21.86 8.74
N GLU A 21 -2.78 22.44 8.01
CA GLU A 21 -4.16 21.96 7.91
C GLU A 21 -4.46 21.40 6.50
N PRO A 22 -5.27 20.33 6.40
CA PRO A 22 -5.72 19.79 5.13
C PRO A 22 -6.90 20.57 4.54
N TYR A 23 -6.81 20.90 3.25
CA TYR A 23 -7.83 21.58 2.47
C TYR A 23 -8.21 20.79 1.21
N VAL A 24 -9.47 20.90 0.80
CA VAL A 24 -10.04 20.19 -0.35
C VAL A 24 -10.38 21.19 -1.44
N PRO A 25 -9.82 21.05 -2.66
CA PRO A 25 -10.23 21.85 -3.81
C PRO A 25 -11.69 21.51 -4.18
N MET A 26 -12.59 22.50 -4.05
CA MET A 26 -14.02 22.20 -4.12
C MET A 26 -14.56 22.06 -5.54
N LYS A 27 -13.98 22.76 -6.51
CA LYS A 27 -14.48 22.73 -7.89
C LYS A 27 -14.45 21.31 -8.51
N PRO A 28 -13.34 20.56 -8.46
CA PRO A 28 -13.32 19.17 -8.93
C PRO A 28 -14.31 18.24 -8.22
N VAL A 29 -14.55 18.45 -6.92
CA VAL A 29 -15.51 17.66 -6.14
C VAL A 29 -16.93 17.91 -6.64
N VAL A 30 -17.31 19.18 -6.78
CA VAL A 30 -18.64 19.58 -7.25
C VAL A 30 -18.90 19.09 -8.68
N GLU A 31 -17.94 19.30 -9.58
CA GLU A 31 -18.05 18.88 -10.98
C GLU A 31 -18.03 17.35 -11.11
N GLY A 32 -17.21 16.66 -10.32
CA GLY A 32 -17.17 15.19 -10.25
C GLY A 32 -18.51 14.59 -9.79
N MET A 33 -19.25 15.32 -8.94
CA MET A 33 -20.61 14.95 -8.53
C MET A 33 -21.69 15.25 -9.59
N GLY A 34 -21.30 15.89 -10.69
CA GLY A 34 -22.17 16.35 -11.78
C GLY A 34 -23.07 17.52 -11.39
N MET A 35 -22.61 18.34 -10.45
CA MET A 35 -23.32 19.54 -10.02
C MET A 35 -22.70 20.79 -10.66
N THR A 36 -23.49 21.85 -10.80
CA THR A 36 -23.01 23.14 -11.31
C THR A 36 -22.17 23.88 -10.28
N TRP A 37 -20.94 24.22 -10.63
CA TRP A 37 -19.98 24.92 -9.75
C TRP A 37 -20.51 26.25 -9.21
N GLN A 38 -21.09 27.10 -10.06
CA GLN A 38 -21.48 28.47 -9.71
C GLN A 38 -22.46 28.51 -8.53
N SER A 39 -23.43 27.60 -8.51
CA SER A 39 -24.42 27.51 -7.42
C SER A 39 -23.78 27.03 -6.11
N GLN A 40 -22.85 26.09 -6.17
CA GLN A 40 -22.15 25.57 -4.98
C GLN A 40 -21.12 26.56 -4.45
N HIS A 41 -20.43 27.27 -5.34
CA HIS A 41 -19.52 28.35 -5.00
C HIS A 41 -20.21 29.42 -4.14
N ARG A 42 -21.41 29.85 -4.55
CA ARG A 42 -22.21 30.82 -3.76
C ARG A 42 -22.51 30.29 -2.36
N LYS A 43 -22.99 29.04 -2.24
CA LYS A 43 -23.28 28.40 -0.95
C LYS A 43 -22.05 28.28 -0.06
N LEU A 44 -20.91 27.96 -0.66
CA LEU A 44 -19.63 27.90 0.02
C LEU A 44 -19.26 29.27 0.60
N MET A 45 -19.34 30.33 -0.22
CA MET A 45 -19.06 31.70 0.21
C MET A 45 -20.05 32.24 1.25
N GLU A 46 -21.31 31.79 1.24
CA GLU A 46 -22.32 32.21 2.23
C GLU A 46 -22.14 31.51 3.58
N ARG A 47 -22.01 30.18 3.59
CA ARG A 47 -22.04 29.37 4.82
C ARG A 47 -20.66 29.03 5.38
N PHE A 48 -19.63 28.97 4.53
CA PHE A 48 -18.30 28.48 4.88
C PHE A 48 -17.19 29.51 4.66
N LYS A 49 -17.53 30.80 4.50
CA LYS A 49 -16.59 31.89 4.20
C LYS A 49 -15.30 31.86 5.02
N THR A 50 -15.42 31.61 6.33
CA THR A 50 -14.29 31.60 7.28
C THR A 50 -13.39 30.36 7.17
N CYS A 51 -13.87 29.31 6.52
CA CYS A 51 -13.18 28.02 6.38
C CYS A 51 -12.70 27.77 4.95
N ILE A 52 -12.85 28.76 4.07
CA ILE A 52 -12.43 28.74 2.68
C ILE A 52 -11.11 29.49 2.56
N THR A 53 -10.22 28.97 1.72
CA THR A 53 -8.99 29.64 1.33
C THR A 53 -8.81 29.51 -0.17
N GLU A 54 -8.47 30.63 -0.80
CA GLU A 54 -8.08 30.68 -2.21
C GLU A 54 -6.59 30.37 -2.31
N MET A 55 -6.24 29.32 -3.06
CA MET A 55 -4.85 28.88 -3.20
C MET A 55 -4.47 28.75 -4.67
N MET A 56 -3.28 29.21 -5.01
CA MET A 56 -2.69 29.00 -6.33
C MET A 56 -2.15 27.57 -6.45
N ILE A 57 -2.98 26.67 -6.97
CA ILE A 57 -2.65 25.24 -7.13
C ILE A 57 -2.83 24.82 -8.58
N GLN A 58 -2.08 23.79 -8.99
CA GLN A 58 -2.29 23.10 -10.27
C GLN A 58 -3.16 21.89 -10.00
N LEU A 59 -4.35 21.86 -10.61
CA LEU A 59 -5.25 20.72 -10.48
C LEU A 59 -4.79 19.57 -11.41
N PRO A 60 -5.12 18.31 -11.08
CA PRO A 60 -4.90 17.18 -11.97
C PRO A 60 -5.57 17.42 -13.33
N GLY A 61 -4.80 17.31 -14.41
CA GLY A 61 -5.28 17.58 -15.78
C GLY A 61 -5.15 19.04 -16.23
N ASP A 62 -4.78 19.97 -15.35
CA ASP A 62 -4.49 21.36 -15.71
C ASP A 62 -2.98 21.53 -16.03
N THR A 63 -2.67 22.34 -17.03
CA THR A 63 -1.27 22.67 -17.43
C THR A 63 -0.71 23.87 -16.66
N GLN A 64 -1.56 24.60 -15.93
CA GLN A 64 -1.22 25.85 -15.27
C GLN A 64 -1.75 25.89 -13.84
N ARG A 65 -1.07 26.65 -12.98
CA ARG A 65 -1.58 26.97 -11.64
C ARG A 65 -2.68 28.02 -11.75
N ARG A 66 -3.78 27.80 -11.05
CA ARG A 66 -4.90 28.73 -10.98
C ARG A 66 -5.30 28.95 -9.54
N LEU A 67 -6.00 30.04 -9.31
CA LEU A 67 -6.61 30.32 -8.02
C LEU A 67 -7.81 29.38 -7.85
N VAL A 68 -7.72 28.48 -6.88
CA VAL A 68 -8.75 27.48 -6.60
C VAL A 68 -9.26 27.67 -5.18
N ILE A 69 -10.59 27.65 -5.08
CA ILE A 69 -11.30 27.72 -3.80
C ILE A 69 -11.23 26.37 -3.13
N CYS A 70 -10.64 26.37 -1.94
CA CYS A 70 -10.42 25.18 -1.16
C CYS A 70 -11.12 25.31 0.19
N LEU A 71 -11.80 24.24 0.61
CA LEU A 71 -12.51 24.15 1.88
C LEU A 71 -11.66 23.36 2.87
N ALA A 72 -11.54 23.82 4.12
CA ALA A 72 -10.89 23.02 5.17
C ALA A 72 -11.56 21.64 5.30
N LEU A 73 -10.78 20.56 5.31
CA LEU A 73 -11.30 19.18 5.28
C LEU A 73 -12.29 18.90 6.42
N ARG A 74 -12.07 19.48 7.61
CA ARG A 74 -12.97 19.41 8.77
C ARG A 74 -14.40 19.92 8.51
N LYS A 75 -14.61 20.75 7.48
CA LYS A 75 -15.92 21.28 7.09
C LYS A 75 -16.54 20.54 5.90
N LEU A 76 -15.83 19.59 5.29
CA LEU A 76 -16.30 18.86 4.13
C LEU A 76 -17.59 18.08 4.43
N ALA A 77 -17.64 17.35 5.55
CA ALA A 77 -18.84 16.62 5.99
C ALA A 77 -20.05 17.56 6.14
N GLY A 78 -19.85 18.71 6.78
CA GLY A 78 -20.89 19.72 6.94
C GLY A 78 -21.38 20.31 5.62
N TRP A 79 -20.52 20.44 4.60
CA TRP A 79 -20.94 20.81 3.25
C TRP A 79 -21.69 19.68 2.53
N LEU A 80 -21.21 18.45 2.62
CA LEU A 80 -21.84 17.27 2.01
C LEU A 80 -23.27 17.04 2.55
N GLN A 81 -23.53 17.30 3.84
CA GLN A 81 -24.87 17.22 4.42
C GLN A 81 -25.85 18.25 3.82
N THR A 82 -25.36 19.32 3.17
CA THR A 82 -26.23 20.31 2.50
C THR A 82 -26.67 19.88 1.10
N ILE A 83 -26.10 18.80 0.57
CA ILE A 83 -26.34 18.31 -0.78
C ILE A 83 -27.55 17.37 -0.76
N SER A 84 -28.55 17.69 -1.56
CA SER A 84 -29.66 16.77 -1.81
C SER A 84 -29.22 15.68 -2.79
N PRO A 85 -29.42 14.38 -2.48
CA PRO A 85 -29.06 13.29 -3.39
C PRO A 85 -29.72 13.39 -4.77
N ASN A 86 -30.91 13.99 -4.87
CA ASN A 86 -31.59 14.19 -6.15
C ASN A 86 -30.88 15.18 -7.08
N LYS A 87 -29.96 15.99 -6.54
CA LYS A 87 -29.19 17.00 -7.28
C LYS A 87 -27.82 16.49 -7.74
N VAL A 88 -27.44 15.27 -7.39
CA VAL A 88 -26.21 14.62 -7.87
C VAL A 88 -26.53 13.64 -8.99
N ARG A 89 -25.50 13.25 -9.74
CA ARG A 89 -25.60 12.23 -10.78
C ARG A 89 -26.17 10.92 -10.23
N PRO A 90 -27.11 10.24 -10.94
CA PRO A 90 -27.73 9.00 -10.48
C PRO A 90 -26.73 7.95 -10.00
N GLU A 91 -25.63 7.77 -10.74
CA GLU A 91 -24.60 6.75 -10.48
C GLU A 91 -23.88 6.91 -9.13
N ILE A 92 -23.93 8.09 -8.50
CA ILE A 92 -23.25 8.37 -7.23
C ILE A 92 -24.20 8.66 -6.07
N ARG A 93 -25.51 8.66 -6.30
CA ARG A 93 -26.51 9.03 -5.28
C ARG A 93 -26.40 8.17 -4.04
N ASP A 94 -26.35 6.85 -4.23
CA ASP A 94 -26.28 5.89 -3.13
C ASP A 94 -25.01 6.07 -2.30
N ARG A 95 -23.90 6.46 -2.94
CA ARG A 95 -22.62 6.72 -2.26
C ARG A 95 -22.67 8.00 -1.44
N VAL A 96 -23.34 9.04 -1.93
CA VAL A 96 -23.56 10.29 -1.19
C VAL A 96 -24.42 10.01 0.03
N ILE A 97 -25.52 9.28 -0.13
CA ILE A 97 -26.41 8.89 0.98
C ILE A 97 -25.65 8.04 2.00
N GLN A 98 -24.89 7.05 1.54
CA GLN A 98 -24.06 6.22 2.41
C GLN A 98 -23.10 7.06 3.25
N TYR A 99 -22.43 8.05 2.64
CA TYR A 99 -21.52 8.92 3.36
C TYR A 99 -22.23 9.85 4.36
N GLN A 100 -23.40 10.38 4.00
CA GLN A 100 -24.21 11.20 4.90
C GLN A 100 -24.63 10.40 6.13
N ASN A 101 -25.17 9.19 5.92
CA ASN A 101 -25.55 8.29 7.02
C ASN A 101 -24.34 7.91 7.89
N GLU A 102 -23.18 7.65 7.29
CA GLU A 102 -21.95 7.37 8.05
C GLU A 102 -21.54 8.56 8.93
N CYS A 103 -21.69 9.80 8.45
CA CYS A 103 -21.41 10.98 9.27
C CYS A 103 -22.39 11.10 10.44
N ASP A 104 -23.67 10.80 10.20
CA ASP A 104 -24.71 10.83 11.23
C ASP A 104 -24.45 9.74 12.29
N ASP A 105 -24.10 8.52 11.87
CA ASP A 105 -23.74 7.41 12.76
C ASP A 105 -22.48 7.72 13.58
N VAL A 106 -21.45 8.31 12.97
CA VAL A 106 -20.22 8.71 13.67
C VAL A 106 -20.51 9.76 14.74
N LEU A 107 -21.36 10.76 14.45
CA LEU A 107 -21.75 11.77 15.42
C LEU A 107 -22.59 11.15 16.55
N TYR A 108 -23.52 10.27 16.22
CA TYR A 108 -24.35 9.56 17.19
C TYR A 108 -23.51 8.69 18.12
N ASP A 109 -22.60 7.89 17.58
CA ASP A 109 -21.71 7.03 18.35
C ASP A 109 -20.77 7.84 19.24
N TYR A 110 -20.22 8.94 18.73
CA TYR A 110 -19.39 9.83 19.54
C TYR A 110 -20.15 10.39 20.74
N TRP A 111 -21.40 10.84 20.55
CA TRP A 111 -22.20 11.41 21.64
C TRP A 111 -22.77 10.36 22.60
N THR A 112 -23.12 9.17 22.14
CA THR A 112 -23.77 8.14 22.97
C THR A 112 -22.79 7.19 23.63
N LYS A 113 -21.71 6.81 22.94
CA LYS A 113 -20.69 5.86 23.41
C LYS A 113 -19.40 6.55 23.86
N GLY A 114 -19.23 7.84 23.55
CA GLY A 114 -18.02 8.61 23.83
C GLY A 114 -16.87 8.37 22.85
N VAL A 115 -17.04 7.45 21.89
CA VAL A 115 -16.03 7.07 20.90
C VAL A 115 -16.69 6.65 19.60
N ALA A 116 -16.13 7.11 18.47
CA ALA A 116 -16.49 6.64 17.14
C ALA A 116 -15.26 5.97 16.50
N VAL A 117 -15.44 4.76 15.98
CA VAL A 117 -14.37 3.94 15.41
C VAL A 117 -14.58 3.81 13.91
N ASN A 118 -13.56 4.13 13.12
CA ASN A 118 -13.60 3.90 11.67
C ASN A 118 -13.04 2.50 11.38
N PRO A 119 -13.88 1.51 11.00
CA PRO A 119 -13.43 0.14 10.77
C PRO A 119 -12.52 0.00 9.54
N ARG A 120 -12.49 1.00 8.64
CA ARG A 120 -11.65 0.98 7.44
C ARG A 120 -10.23 1.46 7.71
N ARG A 121 -10.00 2.12 8.85
CA ARG A 121 -8.63 2.38 9.31
C ARG A 121 -8.18 1.17 10.09
N VAL A 122 -7.19 0.47 9.53
CA VAL A 122 -6.46 -0.55 10.28
C VAL A 122 -5.91 0.16 11.52
N SER A 123 -6.21 -0.38 12.70
CA SER A 123 -5.61 0.12 13.93
C SER A 123 -4.09 0.07 13.74
N VAL A 124 -3.36 1.11 14.12
CA VAL A 124 -1.88 1.09 14.12
C VAL A 124 -1.37 -0.15 14.87
N MET A 125 -2.12 -0.61 15.88
CA MET A 125 -1.85 -1.84 16.63
C MET A 125 -2.02 -3.11 15.77
N GLU A 126 -2.99 -3.13 14.88
CA GLU A 126 -3.26 -4.26 13.99
C GLU A 126 -2.23 -4.33 12.85
N GLU A 127 -1.81 -3.17 12.31
CA GLU A 127 -0.65 -3.10 11.41
C GLU A 127 0.64 -3.59 12.09
N LEU A 128 0.87 -3.19 13.34
CA LEU A 128 2.01 -3.63 14.13
C LEU A 128 1.98 -5.14 14.42
N ASN A 129 0.80 -5.67 14.77
CA ASN A 129 0.61 -7.10 15.00
C ASN A 129 0.86 -7.92 13.73
N GLN A 130 0.38 -7.43 12.59
CA GLN A 130 0.61 -8.06 11.30
C GLN A 130 2.10 -8.05 10.93
N ALA A 131 2.78 -6.91 11.09
CA ALA A 131 4.22 -6.81 10.88
C ALA A 131 5.03 -7.72 11.81
N CYS A 132 4.61 -7.87 13.08
CA CYS A 132 5.23 -8.83 14.01
C CYS A 132 5.03 -10.29 13.58
N ALA A 133 3.85 -10.62 13.02
CA ALA A 133 3.55 -11.96 12.50
C ALA A 133 4.35 -12.26 11.23
N ASP A 134 4.48 -11.29 10.33
CA ASP A 134 5.31 -11.38 9.13
C ASP A 134 6.79 -11.60 9.49
N MET A 135 7.32 -10.82 10.43
CA MET A 135 8.70 -10.97 10.90
C MET A 135 8.96 -12.35 11.54
N LYS A 136 7.98 -12.94 12.25
CA LYS A 136 8.10 -14.31 12.78
C LYS A 136 8.15 -15.34 11.66
N ARG A 137 7.34 -15.18 10.61
CA ARG A 137 7.38 -16.05 9.43
C ARG A 137 8.74 -15.98 8.72
N ASP A 138 9.25 -14.77 8.49
CA ASP A 138 10.53 -14.58 7.81
C ASP A 138 11.70 -15.19 8.57
N LYS A 139 11.71 -15.06 9.91
CA LYS A 139 12.70 -15.74 10.76
C LYS A 139 12.59 -17.26 10.67
N GLY A 140 11.37 -17.81 10.59
CA GLY A 140 11.14 -19.24 10.38
C GLY A 140 11.70 -19.72 9.04
N ILE A 141 11.43 -18.98 7.97
CA ILE A 141 11.97 -19.26 6.63
C ILE A 141 13.50 -19.22 6.63
N ALA A 142 14.11 -18.17 7.20
CA ALA A 142 15.55 -18.05 7.30
C ALA A 142 16.18 -19.20 8.10
N SER A 143 15.51 -19.66 9.18
CA SER A 143 15.94 -20.81 9.96
C SER A 143 15.92 -22.10 9.14
N LEU A 144 14.86 -22.35 8.35
CA LEU A 144 14.74 -23.52 7.48
C LEU A 144 15.83 -23.55 6.40
N PHE A 145 16.16 -22.39 5.81
CA PHE A 145 17.29 -22.27 4.89
C PHE A 145 18.62 -22.56 5.59
N GLY A 146 18.80 -22.08 6.82
CA GLY A 146 20.00 -22.35 7.62
C GLY A 146 20.19 -23.84 7.92
N THR A 147 19.12 -24.54 8.30
CA THR A 147 19.16 -25.99 8.55
C THR A 147 19.46 -26.77 7.27
N GLY A 148 18.78 -26.45 6.17
CA GLY A 148 19.04 -27.10 4.87
C GLY A 148 20.47 -26.89 4.36
N LEU A 149 21.05 -25.70 4.56
CA LEU A 149 22.45 -25.43 4.21
C LEU A 149 23.43 -26.29 5.03
N ASN A 150 23.14 -26.49 6.32
CA ASN A 150 23.97 -27.32 7.19
C ASN A 150 23.88 -28.80 6.82
N GLU A 151 22.69 -29.31 6.51
CA GLU A 151 22.51 -30.67 6.00
C GLU A 151 23.29 -30.88 4.69
N TRP A 152 23.22 -29.91 3.77
CA TRP A 152 23.93 -30.00 2.49
C TRP A 152 25.47 -30.04 2.66
N LYS A 153 26.02 -29.32 3.65
CA LYS A 153 27.46 -29.42 3.96
C LYS A 153 27.87 -30.84 4.33
N GLY A 154 27.04 -31.53 5.12
CA GLY A 154 27.26 -32.94 5.49
C GLY A 154 27.22 -33.87 4.26
N VAL A 155 26.19 -33.73 3.43
CA VAL A 155 26.05 -34.51 2.18
C VAL A 155 27.22 -34.27 1.23
N LYS A 156 27.63 -33.01 1.05
CA LYS A 156 28.79 -32.65 0.23
C LYS A 156 30.07 -33.30 0.74
N ALA A 157 30.33 -33.24 2.05
CA ALA A 157 31.51 -33.86 2.65
C ALA A 157 31.53 -35.39 2.42
N ALA A 158 30.38 -36.06 2.61
CA ALA A 158 30.25 -37.49 2.36
C ALA A 158 30.51 -37.86 0.89
N HIS A 159 29.92 -37.11 -0.06
CA HIS A 159 30.17 -37.34 -1.49
C HIS A 159 31.62 -37.09 -1.88
N VAL A 160 32.25 -36.02 -1.39
CA VAL A 160 33.68 -35.75 -1.65
C VAL A 160 34.55 -36.88 -1.10
N SER A 161 34.26 -37.38 0.09
CA SER A 161 34.98 -38.54 0.66
C SER A 161 34.83 -39.79 -0.21
N LYS A 162 33.61 -40.07 -0.69
CA LYS A 162 33.35 -41.23 -1.56
C LYS A 162 34.05 -41.11 -2.92
N ILE A 163 34.06 -39.92 -3.52
CA ILE A 163 34.78 -39.67 -4.77
C ILE A 163 36.29 -39.89 -4.57
N ARG A 164 36.87 -39.38 -3.48
CA ARG A 164 38.29 -39.61 -3.17
C ARG A 164 38.61 -41.09 -3.04
N ALA A 165 37.81 -41.84 -2.28
CA ALA A 165 38.00 -43.28 -2.13
C ALA A 165 37.98 -44.02 -3.48
N LEU A 166 37.01 -43.70 -4.35
CA LEU A 166 36.92 -44.30 -5.69
C LEU A 166 38.12 -43.93 -6.58
N VAL A 167 38.64 -42.70 -6.48
CA VAL A 167 39.84 -42.27 -7.20
C VAL A 167 41.07 -43.04 -6.71
N ASP A 168 41.21 -43.22 -5.40
CA ASP A 168 42.32 -43.96 -4.81
C ASP A 168 42.28 -45.45 -5.22
N GLU A 169 41.11 -46.08 -5.21
CA GLU A 169 40.90 -47.44 -5.71
C GLU A 169 41.27 -47.56 -7.20
N ALA A 170 40.82 -46.61 -8.03
CA ALA A 170 41.14 -46.60 -9.45
C ALA A 170 42.65 -46.42 -9.71
N ASN A 171 43.31 -45.55 -8.96
CA ASN A 171 44.76 -45.37 -9.04
C ASN A 171 45.52 -46.63 -8.64
N GLY A 172 45.08 -47.33 -7.58
CA GLY A 172 45.66 -48.61 -7.17
C GLY A 172 45.53 -49.69 -8.25
N LEU A 173 44.37 -49.78 -8.92
CA LEU A 173 44.18 -50.69 -10.06
C LEU A 173 45.10 -50.34 -11.24
N ILE A 174 45.27 -49.05 -11.54
CA ILE A 174 46.20 -48.59 -12.59
C ILE A 174 47.64 -48.98 -12.24
N GLU A 175 48.08 -48.76 -11.00
CA GLU A 175 49.42 -49.15 -10.55
C GLU A 175 49.64 -50.67 -10.62
N PHE A 176 48.65 -51.46 -10.23
CA PHE A 176 48.70 -52.91 -10.32
C PHE A 176 48.87 -53.38 -11.78
N VAL A 177 48.07 -52.84 -12.71
CA VAL A 177 48.18 -53.15 -14.14
C VAL A 177 49.55 -52.74 -14.69
N LEU A 178 50.06 -51.56 -14.30
CA LEU A 178 51.37 -51.08 -14.73
C LEU A 178 52.54 -51.91 -14.17
N ALA A 179 52.38 -52.49 -12.98
CA ALA A 179 53.36 -53.40 -12.38
C ALA A 179 53.44 -54.73 -13.14
N ASP A 180 52.30 -55.26 -13.60
CA ASP A 180 52.20 -56.55 -14.29
C ASP A 180 52.59 -56.47 -15.79
N THR A 181 52.28 -55.33 -16.44
CA THR A 181 52.56 -55.13 -17.88
C THR A 181 53.89 -54.41 -18.17
N GLY A 182 54.52 -53.82 -17.15
CA GLY A 182 55.71 -52.99 -17.25
C GLY A 182 55.41 -51.59 -17.78
N LYS A 183 56.03 -50.55 -17.18
CA LYS A 183 55.86 -49.12 -17.54
C LYS A 183 56.24 -48.86 -19.00
N GLY A 184 55.31 -49.09 -19.94
CA GLY A 184 55.53 -48.86 -21.37
C GLY A 184 54.76 -49.75 -22.35
N LYS A 185 54.03 -50.78 -21.91
CA LYS A 185 53.26 -51.66 -22.82
C LYS A 185 51.75 -51.45 -22.69
N ILE A 186 51.26 -50.25 -22.99
CA ILE A 186 49.86 -50.07 -23.36
C ILE A 186 49.82 -49.97 -24.88
N THR A 187 49.84 -51.10 -25.56
CA THR A 187 49.52 -51.14 -27.00
C THR A 187 48.03 -50.86 -27.15
N ARG A 188 47.73 -49.71 -27.74
CA ARG A 188 46.39 -49.26 -28.11
C ARG A 188 45.86 -50.17 -29.23
N THR A 189 44.72 -50.80 -29.01
CA THR A 189 43.84 -51.36 -30.05
C THR A 189 42.49 -50.66 -29.94
#